data_AF-A0A9X5X5V3-F1
#
_entry.id   AF-A0A9X5X5V3-F1
#
_cell.length_a   1.000
_cell.length_b   1.000
_cell.length_c   1.000
_cell.angle_alpha   90.00
_cell.angle_beta   90.00
_cell.angle_gamma   90.00
#
_symmetry.space_group_name_H-M   'P 1'
#
loop_
_entity.id
_entity.type
_entity.pdbx_description
1 polymer ?
#
loop_
_entity_poly.entity_id
_entity_poly.type
_entity_poly.pdbx_seq_one_letter_code
_entity_poly.pdbx_strand_id
1 'polypeptide(L)'
;YWQGLVTNFANPKAGVFAVSFLPQFVPQGAPVLPTLLAFSVIWAVIDLLWYLPLIWLAGRVRGVLQRRSIQRRMEQISGAVLVGLGLRLAIES
;
A
#
# COMPACT_ATOMS: atom_id res chain seq x y z
N TYR A 1 2.36 -4.98 16.34
CA TYR A 1 3.63 -4.91 15.59
C TYR A 1 3.83 -6.11 14.67
N TRP A 2 3.81 -7.37 15.17
CA TRP A 2 4.01 -8.56 14.33
C TRP A 2 2.96 -8.78 13.23
N GLN A 3 1.68 -8.53 13.49
CA GLN A 3 0.64 -8.66 12.45
C GLN A 3 0.93 -7.74 11.26
N GLY A 4 1.28 -6.47 11.47
CA GLY A 4 1.61 -5.54 10.37
C GLY A 4 2.88 -5.92 9.60
N LEU A 5 3.87 -6.50 10.29
CA LEU A 5 5.09 -7.00 9.65
C LEU A 5 4.78 -8.24 8.80
N VAL A 6 4.06 -9.21 9.37
CA VAL A 6 3.65 -10.43 8.68
C VAL A 6 2.73 -10.13 7.51
N THR A 7 1.76 -9.20 7.63
CA THR A 7 0.89 -8.80 6.52
C THR A 7 1.65 -8.13 5.39
N ASN A 8 2.69 -7.33 5.68
CA ASN A 8 3.54 -6.75 4.64
C ASN A 8 4.44 -7.80 3.97
N PHE A 9 5.10 -8.67 4.75
CA PHE A 9 5.94 -9.74 4.19
C PHE A 9 5.13 -10.79 3.43
N ALA A 10 3.90 -11.08 3.87
CA ALA A 10 2.97 -11.99 3.21
C ALA A 10 2.24 -11.37 2.02
N ASN A 11 2.61 -10.15 1.60
CA ASN A 11 2.13 -9.55 0.37
C ASN A 11 3.14 -9.84 -0.77
N PRO A 12 3.10 -11.03 -1.39
CA PRO A 12 4.05 -11.38 -2.45
C PRO A 12 3.94 -10.43 -3.64
N LYS A 13 2.81 -9.75 -3.81
CA LYS A 13 2.60 -8.80 -4.90
C LYS A 13 3.60 -7.64 -4.84
N ALA A 14 3.91 -7.13 -3.65
CA ALA A 14 4.89 -6.06 -3.50
C ALA A 14 6.31 -6.53 -3.87
N GLY A 15 6.71 -7.71 -3.40
CA GLY A 15 8.01 -8.31 -3.75
C GLY A 15 8.13 -8.64 -5.23
N VAL A 16 7.09 -9.25 -5.82
CA VAL A 16 7.04 -9.58 -7.26
C VAL A 16 7.09 -8.31 -8.11
N PHE A 17 6.38 -7.25 -7.71
CA PHE A 17 6.45 -5.97 -8.40
C PHE A 17 7.86 -5.38 -8.33
N ALA A 18 8.49 -5.37 -7.15
CA ALA A 18 9.86 -4.87 -6.98
C ALA A 18 10.86 -5.60 -7.89
N VAL A 19 10.81 -6.94 -7.92
CA VAL A 19 11.69 -7.78 -8.73
C VAL A 19 11.43 -7.62 -10.22
N SER A 20 10.17 -7.38 -10.62
CA SER A 20 9.82 -7.23 -12.04
C SER A 20 10.11 -5.82 -12.56
N PHE A 21 9.95 -4.79 -11.72
CA PHE A 21 9.96 -3.39 -12.13
C PHE A 21 11.34 -2.73 -11.95
N LEU A 22 12.00 -2.90 -10.80
CA LEU A 22 13.25 -2.18 -10.49
C LEU A 22 14.41 -2.49 -11.44
N PRO A 23 14.64 -3.74 -11.88
CA PRO A 23 15.74 -4.04 -12.81
C PRO A 23 15.62 -3.32 -14.16
N GLN A 24 14.40 -2.95 -14.57
CA GLN A 24 14.16 -2.28 -15.85
C GLN A 24 14.73 -0.86 -15.89
N PHE A 25 15.00 -0.26 -14.73
CA PHE A 25 15.55 1.09 -14.60
C PHE A 25 17.06 1.12 -14.38
N VAL A 26 17.73 -0.05 -14.32
CA VAL A 26 19.18 -0.13 -14.14
C VAL A 26 19.86 0.25 -15.46
N PRO A 27 20.71 1.30 -15.50
CA PRO A 27 21.41 1.69 -16.71
C PRO A 27 22.34 0.59 -17.22
N GLN A 28 22.46 0.47 -18.55
CA GLN A 28 23.39 -0.48 -19.16
C GLN A 28 24.83 -0.15 -18.75
N GLY A 29 25.57 -1.13 -18.23
CA GLY A 29 26.94 -0.98 -17.75
C GLY A 29 27.09 -0.53 -16.28
N ALA A 30 25.99 -0.26 -15.57
CA ALA A 30 26.03 0.04 -14.14
C ALA A 30 26.10 -1.24 -13.27
N PRO A 31 26.72 -1.20 -12.08
CA PRO A 31 26.67 -2.30 -11.12
C PRO A 31 25.25 -2.57 -10.63
N VAL A 32 24.68 -3.71 -11.04
CA VAL A 32 23.27 -4.07 -10.83
C VAL A 32 22.87 -4.03 -9.34
N LEU A 33 23.63 -4.71 -8.47
CA LEU A 33 23.27 -4.84 -7.05
C LEU A 33 23.27 -3.48 -6.33
N PRO A 34 24.32 -2.63 -6.42
CA PRO A 34 24.30 -1.28 -5.86
C PRO A 34 23.16 -0.41 -6.40
N THR A 35 22.86 -0.46 -7.70
CA THR A 35 21.77 0.34 -8.30
C THR A 35 20.40 -0.09 -7.78
N LEU A 36 20.14 -1.40 -7.68
CA LEU A 36 18.89 -1.91 -7.12
C LEU A 36 18.71 -1.53 -5.64
N LEU A 37 19.79 -1.60 -4.85
CA LEU A 37 19.77 -1.16 -3.45
C LEU A 37 19.47 0.34 -3.35
N ALA A 38 20.10 1.17 -4.19
CA ALA A 38 19.84 2.60 -4.23
C ALA A 38 18.37 2.91 -4.56
N PHE A 39 17.80 2.26 -5.59
CA PHE A 39 16.39 2.44 -5.93
C PHE A 39 15.45 1.97 -4.81
N SER A 40 15.77 0.86 -4.16
CA SER A 40 14.97 0.36 -3.03
C SER A 40 14.96 1.35 -1.86
N VAL A 41 16.11 1.98 -1.57
CA VAL A 41 16.21 3.03 -0.55
C VAL A 41 15.42 4.27 -0.95
N ILE A 42 15.57 4.74 -2.19
CA ILE A 42 14.82 5.91 -2.69
C ILE A 42 13.32 5.66 -2.59
N TRP A 43 12.85 4.49 -3.02
CA TRP A 43 11.46 4.11 -2.92
C TRP A 43 10.98 4.11 -1.46
N ALA A 44 11.73 3.50 -0.54
CA ALA A 44 11.38 3.50 0.88
C ALA A 44 11.31 4.91 1.48
N VAL A 45 12.20 5.82 1.07
CA VAL A 45 12.17 7.23 1.52
C VAL A 45 10.92 7.94 0.98
N ILE A 46 10.57 7.74 -0.29
CA ILE A 46 9.35 8.33 -0.88
C ILE A 46 8.11 7.83 -0.15
N ASP A 47 8.01 6.52 0.09
CA ASP A 47 6.90 5.93 0.83
C ASP A 47 6.82 6.51 2.26
N LEU A 48 7.96 6.62 2.94
CA LEU A 48 8.01 7.22 4.27
C LEU A 48 7.51 8.67 4.26
N LEU A 49 8.01 9.49 3.34
CA LEU A 49 7.61 10.89 3.20
C LEU A 49 6.12 11.04 2.83
N TRP A 50 5.56 10.06 2.11
CA TRP A 50 4.15 10.04 1.78
C TRP A 50 3.26 9.61 2.96
N TYR A 51 3.66 8.56 3.67
CA TYR A 51 2.87 8.03 4.79
C TYR A 51 2.98 8.88 6.06
N LEU A 52 4.10 9.57 6.30
CA LEU A 52 4.27 10.41 7.50
C LEU A 52 3.17 11.47 7.66
N PRO A 53 2.87 12.32 6.66
CA PRO A 53 1.76 13.27 6.72
C PRO A 53 0.40 12.59 6.91
N LEU A 54 0.16 11.46 6.25
CA LEU A 54 -1.09 10.71 6.36
C LEU A 54 -1.30 10.17 7.78
N ILE A 55 -0.26 9.58 8.37
CA ILE A 55 -0.28 9.06 9.74
C ILE A 55 -0.48 10.22 10.73
N TRP A 56 0.21 11.33 10.53
CA TRP A 56 0.06 12.52 11.37
C TRP A 56 -1.37 13.07 11.33
N LEU A 57 -1.94 13.23 10.14
CA LEU A 57 -3.31 13.70 9.96
C LEU A 57 -4.32 12.70 10.55
N ALA A 58 -4.14 11.40 10.29
CA ALA A 58 -4.96 10.34 10.86
C ALA A 58 -4.94 10.36 12.39
N GLY A 59 -3.78 10.63 13.00
CA GLY A 59 -3.64 10.85 14.44
C GLY A 59 -4.47 12.05 14.94
N ARG A 60 -4.46 13.16 14.18
CA ARG A 60 -5.23 14.38 14.50
C ARG A 60 -6.74 14.16 14.45
N VAL A 61 -7.22 13.43 13.45
CA VAL A 61 -8.66 13.13 13.27
C VAL A 61 -9.10 11.83 13.96
N ARG A 62 -8.20 11.16 14.70
CA ARG A 62 -8.46 9.87 15.35
C ARG A 62 -9.72 9.89 16.21
N GLY A 63 -9.93 10.94 16.99
CA GLY A 63 -11.12 11.09 17.84
C GLY A 63 -12.43 11.21 17.05
N VAL A 64 -12.37 11.67 15.80
CA VAL A 64 -13.51 11.72 14.87
C VAL A 64 -13.69 10.35 14.21
N LEU A 65 -12.61 9.74 13.69
CA LEU A 65 -12.63 8.41 13.08
C LEU A 65 -13.07 7.30 14.05
N GLN A 66 -12.82 7.45 15.35
CA GLN A 66 -13.24 6.49 16.38
C GLN A 66 -14.71 6.64 16.81
N ARG A 67 -15.44 7.64 16.30
CA ARG A 67 -16.88 7.74 16.55
C ARG A 67 -17.58 6.55 15.88
N ARG A 68 -18.40 5.82 16.64
CA ARG A 68 -19.16 4.66 16.14
C ARG A 68 -19.96 4.96 14.88
N SER A 69 -20.50 6.17 14.75
CA SER A 69 -21.24 6.59 13.55
C SER A 69 -20.38 6.68 12.29
N ILE A 70 -19.12 7.09 12.42
CA ILE A 70 -18.18 7.22 11.30
C ILE A 70 -17.65 5.85 10.92
N GLN A 71 -17.25 5.03 11.89
CA GLN A 71 -16.83 3.65 11.63
C GLN A 71 -17.92 2.87 10.88
N ARG A 72 -19.18 2.97 11.36
CA ARG A 72 -20.32 2.30 10.73
C ARG A 72 -20.57 2.79 9.30
N ARG A 73 -20.38 4.09 9.03
CA ARG A 73 -20.47 4.62 7.66
C ARG A 73 -19.33 4.11 6.77
N MET A 74 -18.10 4.05 7.27
CA MET A 74 -16.96 3.51 6.51
C MET A 74 -17.16 2.02 6.18
N GLU A 75 -17.67 1.24 7.12
CA GLU A 75 -18.01 -0.18 6.91
C GLU A 75 -19.12 -0.33 5.87
N GLN A 76 -20.19 0.47 5.97
CA GLN A 76 -21.30 0.44 5.00
C GLN A 76 -20.83 0.80 3.59
N ILE A 77 -20.01 1.85 3.45
CA ILE A 77 -19.47 2.26 2.14
C ILE A 77 -18.56 1.17 1.59
N SER A 78 -17.66 0.62 2.41
CA SER A 78 -16.75 -0.45 1.99
C SER A 78 -17.52 -1.70 1.56
N GLY A 79 -18.52 -2.10 2.34
CA GLY A 79 -19.41 -3.21 2.01
C GLY A 79 -20.19 -2.97 0.71
N ALA A 80 -20.74 -1.78 0.52
CA ALA A 80 -21.46 -1.43 -0.70
C ALA A 80 -20.54 -1.46 -1.94
N VAL A 81 -19.30 -0.95 -1.82
CA VAL A 81 -18.30 -1.00 -2.89
C VAL A 81 -17.94 -2.45 -3.21
N LEU A 82 -17.71 -3.30 -2.21
CA LEU A 82 -17.37 -4.71 -2.42
C LEU A 82 -18.52 -5.48 -3.07
N VAL A 83 -19.77 -5.25 -2.65
CA VAL A 83 -20.95 -5.84 -3.29
C VAL A 83 -21.08 -5.35 -4.72
N GLY A 84 -20.92 -4.04 -4.97
CA GLY A 84 -20.96 -3.48 -6.31
C GLY A 84 -19.88 -4.06 -7.23
N LEU A 85 -18.65 -4.20 -6.73
CA LEU A 85 -17.55 -4.86 -7.46
C LEU A 85 -17.84 -6.34 -7.71
N GLY A 86 -18.38 -7.06 -6.72
CA GLY A 86 -18.75 -8.47 -6.87
C GLY A 86 -19.86 -8.68 -7.91
N LEU A 87 -20.88 -7.81 -7.91
CA LEU A 87 -21.94 -7.81 -8.93
C LEU A 87 -21.38 -7.49 -10.31
N ARG A 88 -20.50 -6.48 -10.41
CA ARG A 88 -19.84 -6.16 -11.69
C ARG A 88 -19.04 -7.35 -12.22
N LEU A 89 -18.25 -8.00 -11.36
CA LEU A 89 -17.48 -9.20 -11.74
C LEU A 89 -18.39 -10.35 -12.19
N ALA A 90 -19.52 -10.57 -11.52
CA ALA A 90 -20.48 -11.61 -11.89
C ALA A 90 -21.22 -11.34 -13.21
N ILE A 91 -21.24 -10.08 -13.66
CA ILE A 91 -21.82 -9.68 -14.96
C ILE A 91 -20.75 -9.65 -16.07
N GLU A 92 -19.49 -9.34 -15.72
CA GLU A 92 -18.34 -9.41 -16.64
C GLU A 92 -17.84 -10.86 -16.87
N SER A 93 -18.16 -11.80 -15.97
CA SER A 93 -17.92 -13.24 -16.10
C SER A 93 -18.98 -13.95 -16.93
#